data_AF-A0A535ZMY6-F1
#
_entry.id   AF-A0A535ZMY6-F1
#
_cell.length_a   1.000
_cell.length_b   1.000
_cell.length_c   1.000
_cell.angle_alpha   90.00
_cell.angle_beta   90.00
_cell.angle_gamma   90.00
#
_symmetry.space_group_name_H-M   'P 1'
#
loop_
_entity.id
_entity.type
_entity.pdbx_description
1 polymer ?
#
loop_
_entity_poly.entity_id
_entity_poly.type
_entity_poly.pdbx_seq_one_letter_code
_entity_poly.pdbx_strand_id
1 'polypeptide(L)'
;MPRVDGRTDALDQQAALEGLVEQAAENWKGPRARPVVVLPPVVPATDLPKSGGTGIPLGLSERDLGAVYVDLRGRDPHFLIFGDGESGKTNALRTILLGLMSSVTPKEAQILVVDYRRTLLGVVEPDFLLGYAGAEPAAAAQ
;
A
#
# COMPACT_ATOMS: atom_id res chain seq x y z
N MET A 1 24.49 43.77 1.92
CA MET A 1 25.22 42.58 2.39
C MET A 1 26.17 42.13 1.28
N PRO A 2 27.40 41.69 1.59
CA PRO A 2 28.36 41.29 0.55
C PRO A 2 27.91 40.01 -0.17
N ARG A 3 27.96 40.02 -1.52
CA ARG A 3 27.58 38.89 -2.39
C ARG A 3 28.82 38.06 -2.77
N VAL A 4 28.63 36.77 -3.05
CA VAL A 4 29.72 35.83 -3.43
C VAL A 4 30.35 36.17 -4.80
N ASP A 5 29.63 36.94 -5.63
CA ASP A 5 30.06 37.47 -6.94
C ASP A 5 30.73 38.86 -6.84
N GLY A 6 30.93 39.38 -5.63
CA GLY A 6 31.60 40.67 -5.38
C GLY A 6 30.76 41.92 -5.63
N ARG A 7 29.46 41.79 -5.94
CA ARG A 7 28.56 42.93 -6.16
C ARG A 7 27.84 43.36 -4.88
N THR A 8 27.34 44.59 -4.83
CA THR A 8 26.65 45.15 -3.64
C THR A 8 25.27 45.75 -3.95
N ASP A 9 24.82 45.68 -5.21
CA ASP A 9 23.50 46.14 -5.64
C ASP A 9 22.40 45.10 -5.34
N ALA A 10 21.18 45.60 -5.07
CA ALA A 10 20.01 44.80 -4.70
C ALA A 10 19.26 44.23 -5.91
N LEU A 11 19.66 44.59 -7.13
CA LEU A 11 19.13 44.00 -8.36
C LEU A 11 19.76 42.60 -8.56
N ASP A 12 18.96 41.64 -9.03
CA ASP A 12 19.40 40.28 -9.39
C ASP A 12 19.85 39.35 -8.25
N GLN A 13 19.29 39.52 -7.04
CA GLN A 13 19.54 38.63 -5.91
C GLN A 13 19.18 37.15 -6.19
N GLN A 14 18.15 36.91 -7.01
CA GLN A 14 17.75 35.56 -7.39
C GLN A 14 18.84 34.88 -8.25
N ALA A 15 19.37 35.57 -9.27
CA ALA A 15 20.43 35.04 -10.12
C ALA A 15 21.72 34.77 -9.32
N ALA A 16 22.03 35.62 -8.34
CA ALA A 16 23.18 35.42 -7.45
C ALA A 16 23.03 34.17 -6.56
N LEU A 17 21.81 33.92 -6.07
CA LEU A 17 21.51 32.73 -5.26
C LEU A 17 21.58 31.46 -6.12
N GLU A 18 21.03 31.49 -7.33
CA GLU A 18 21.10 30.38 -8.28
C GLU A 18 22.57 30.01 -8.59
N GLY A 19 23.40 31.02 -8.90
CA GLY A 19 24.84 30.80 -9.15
C GLY A 19 25.59 30.25 -7.92
N LEU A 20 25.24 30.69 -6.71
CA LEU A 20 25.82 30.13 -5.48
C LEU A 20 25.42 28.66 -5.27
N VAL A 21 24.15 28.31 -5.53
CA VAL A 21 23.66 26.93 -5.41
C VAL A 21 24.35 26.01 -6.41
N GLU A 22 24.53 26.48 -7.65
CA GLU A 22 25.25 25.75 -8.70
C GLU A 22 26.71 25.51 -8.30
N GLN A 23 27.44 26.56 -7.91
CA GLN A 23 28.82 26.44 -7.44
C GLN A 23 28.95 25.51 -6.23
N ALA A 24 28.02 25.58 -5.28
CA ALA A 24 28.01 24.68 -4.13
C ALA A 24 27.77 23.22 -4.55
N ALA A 25 26.86 22.99 -5.49
CA ALA A 25 26.55 21.66 -6.00
C ALA A 25 27.71 21.05 -6.81
N GLU A 26 28.39 21.83 -7.67
CA GLU A 26 29.53 21.37 -8.47
C GLU A 26 30.74 21.00 -7.61
N ASN A 27 30.99 21.79 -6.57
CA ASN A 27 32.14 21.62 -5.69
C ASN A 27 31.90 20.59 -4.58
N TRP A 28 30.66 20.17 -4.32
CA TRP A 28 30.37 19.13 -3.34
C TRP A 28 30.72 17.73 -3.87
N LYS A 29 31.67 17.05 -3.22
CA LYS A 29 32.07 15.67 -3.54
C LYS A 29 31.55 14.63 -2.55
N GLY A 30 30.80 15.05 -1.53
CA GLY A 30 30.22 14.18 -0.52
C GLY A 30 28.88 13.56 -0.93
N PRO A 31 28.29 12.71 -0.07
CA PRO A 31 26.94 12.21 -0.29
C PRO A 31 25.94 13.36 -0.34
N ARG A 32 24.97 13.28 -1.24
CA ARG A 32 23.86 14.23 -1.28
C ARG A 32 22.93 14.01 -0.09
N ALA A 33 22.16 15.04 0.26
CA ALA A 33 21.07 14.89 1.21
C ALA A 33 20.14 13.75 0.76
N ARG A 34 19.76 12.87 1.69
CA ARG A 34 18.83 11.79 1.39
C ARG A 34 17.48 12.40 0.99
N PRO A 35 16.87 11.96 -0.11
CA PRO A 35 15.56 12.44 -0.49
C PRO A 35 14.53 12.03 0.57
N VAL A 36 13.49 12.85 0.72
CA VAL A 36 12.31 12.44 1.50
C VAL A 36 11.60 11.36 0.68
N VAL A 37 11.54 10.14 1.24
CA VAL A 37 10.79 9.04 0.63
C VAL A 37 9.34 9.17 1.09
N VAL A 38 8.43 9.24 0.14
CA VAL A 38 6.99 9.32 0.38
C VAL A 38 6.33 8.00 0.01
N LEU A 39 5.10 7.80 0.51
CA LEU A 39 4.30 6.64 0.13
C LEU A 39 4.07 6.65 -1.39
N PRO A 40 4.42 5.58 -2.11
CA PRO A 40 4.20 5.52 -3.55
C PRO A 40 2.70 5.46 -3.87
N PRO A 41 2.27 6.02 -5.01
CA PRO A 41 0.85 6.02 -5.39
C PRO A 41 0.31 4.62 -5.68
N VAL A 42 1.18 3.67 -6.02
CA VAL A 42 0.85 2.26 -6.25
C VAL A 42 1.92 1.41 -5.58
N VAL A 43 1.47 0.45 -4.76
CA VAL A 43 2.32 -0.58 -4.16
C VAL A 43 1.94 -1.93 -4.78
N PRO A 44 2.79 -2.54 -5.61
CA PRO A 44 2.55 -3.90 -6.08
C PRO A 44 2.50 -4.88 -4.90
N ALA A 45 1.50 -5.75 -4.86
CA ALA A 45 1.38 -6.74 -3.78
C ALA A 45 2.57 -7.70 -3.69
N THR A 46 3.30 -7.89 -4.80
CA THR A 46 4.54 -8.67 -4.87
C THR A 46 5.70 -8.05 -4.11
N ASP A 47 5.66 -6.73 -3.93
CA ASP A 47 6.74 -5.97 -3.30
C ASP A 47 6.56 -5.90 -1.78
N LEU A 48 5.39 -6.30 -1.29
CA LEU A 48 5.14 -6.40 0.13
C LEU A 48 5.89 -7.59 0.73
N PRO A 49 6.60 -7.40 1.86
CA PRO A 49 7.34 -8.46 2.51
C PRO A 49 6.37 -9.52 3.06
N LYS A 50 6.49 -10.74 2.53
CA LYS A 50 5.69 -11.92 2.94
C LYS A 50 6.06 -12.45 4.33
N SER A 51 7.17 -12.00 4.89
CA SER A 51 7.66 -12.34 6.22
C SER A 51 7.98 -11.05 6.99
N GLY A 52 7.95 -11.11 8.33
CA GLY A 52 8.20 -9.94 9.19
C GLY A 52 7.02 -9.51 10.06
N GLY A 53 5.85 -10.11 9.88
CA GLY A 53 4.67 -9.94 10.73
C GLY A 53 3.78 -11.19 10.72
N THR A 54 2.74 -11.20 11.56
CA THR A 54 1.71 -12.23 11.56
C THR A 54 0.54 -11.83 10.66
N GLY A 55 0.08 -12.75 9.82
CA GLY A 55 -1.05 -12.53 8.93
C GLY A 55 -0.65 -12.10 7.52
N ILE A 56 -1.60 -11.45 6.83
CA ILE A 56 -1.52 -11.15 5.40
C ILE A 56 -1.01 -9.72 5.21
N PRO A 57 0.08 -9.49 4.47
CA PRO A 57 0.54 -8.13 4.19
C PRO A 57 -0.48 -7.41 3.29
N LEU A 58 -0.99 -6.27 3.75
CA LEU A 58 -2.02 -5.50 3.05
C LEU A 58 -1.46 -4.26 2.34
N GLY A 59 -0.42 -3.63 2.89
CA GLY A 59 0.11 -2.38 2.36
C GLY A 59 1.29 -1.84 3.17
N LEU A 60 1.61 -0.56 2.96
CA LEU A 60 2.66 0.15 3.67
C LEU A 60 2.07 1.24 4.57
N SER A 61 2.66 1.43 5.74
CA SER A 61 2.38 2.52 6.66
C SER A 61 3.02 3.82 6.16
N GLU A 62 2.28 4.93 6.18
CA GLU A 62 2.83 6.23 5.80
C GLU A 62 3.94 6.71 6.74
N ARG A 63 3.87 6.32 8.02
CA ARG A 63 4.77 6.82 9.07
C ARG A 63 6.22 6.39 8.87
N ASP A 64 6.43 5.16 8.43
CA ASP A 64 7.73 4.49 8.40
C ASP A 64 7.96 3.66 7.13
N LEU A 65 6.98 3.63 6.22
CA LEU A 65 6.96 2.78 5.04
C LEU A 65 7.13 1.29 5.37
N GLY A 66 6.83 0.90 6.62
CA GLY A 66 6.80 -0.48 7.06
C GLY A 66 5.56 -1.20 6.56
N ALA A 67 5.67 -2.51 6.34
CA ALA A 67 4.52 -3.32 5.93
C ALA A 67 3.50 -3.46 7.05
N VAL A 68 2.22 -3.37 6.68
CA VAL A 68 1.07 -3.54 7.57
C VAL A 68 0.40 -4.87 7.27
N TYR A 69 0.12 -5.64 8.32
CA TYR A 69 -0.43 -6.99 8.23
C TYR A 69 -1.84 -7.07 8.82
N VAL A 70 -2.67 -7.93 8.24
CA VAL A 70 -4.00 -8.29 8.76
C VAL A 70 -3.98 -9.75 9.21
N ASP A 71 -4.20 -9.98 10.50
CA ASP A 71 -4.22 -11.31 11.11
C ASP A 71 -5.63 -11.72 11.57
N LEU A 72 -6.38 -12.34 10.66
CA LEU A 72 -7.73 -12.86 10.93
C LEU A 72 -7.75 -14.15 11.76
N ARG A 73 -6.58 -14.75 12.00
CA ARG A 73 -6.44 -15.98 12.80
C ARG A 73 -5.97 -15.69 14.22
N GLY A 74 -5.56 -14.45 14.48
CA GLY A 74 -5.09 -13.96 15.75
C GLY A 74 -6.23 -13.55 16.68
N ARG A 75 -6.01 -12.47 17.43
CA ARG A 75 -6.97 -11.97 18.43
C ARG A 75 -8.19 -11.31 17.80
N ASP A 76 -8.06 -10.78 16.59
CA ASP A 76 -9.07 -9.98 15.91
C ASP A 76 -9.58 -10.72 14.66
N PRO A 77 -10.60 -11.59 14.80
CA PRO A 77 -11.06 -12.46 13.71
C PRO A 77 -11.88 -11.73 12.63
N HIS A 78 -12.15 -10.43 12.83
CA HIS A 78 -13.02 -9.64 11.98
C HIS A 78 -12.29 -8.41 11.47
N PHE A 79 -12.53 -8.08 10.21
CA PHE A 79 -11.93 -6.93 9.55
C PHE A 79 -12.99 -6.19 8.74
N LEU A 80 -12.95 -4.86 8.81
CA LEU A 80 -13.95 -3.98 8.22
C LEU A 80 -13.27 -2.89 7.41
N ILE A 81 -13.74 -2.72 6.17
CA ILE A 81 -13.17 -1.76 5.22
C ILE A 81 -14.24 -0.75 4.83
N PHE A 82 -13.99 0.52 5.10
CA PHE A 82 -14.81 1.64 4.66
C PHE A 82 -14.08 2.49 3.64
N GLY A 83 -14.83 3.13 2.75
CA GLY A 83 -14.30 4.04 1.75
C GLY A 83 -15.30 4.31 0.63
N ASP A 84 -15.12 5.41 -0.09
CA ASP A 84 -16.00 5.85 -1.17
C ASP A 84 -15.93 4.94 -2.41
N GLY A 85 -16.75 5.22 -3.42
CA GLY A 85 -16.63 4.57 -4.73
C GLY A 85 -15.18 4.58 -5.22
N GLU A 86 -14.73 3.46 -5.81
CA GLU A 86 -13.41 3.35 -6.46
C GLU A 86 -12.18 3.52 -5.54
N SER A 87 -12.37 3.60 -4.22
CA SER A 87 -11.28 3.66 -3.22
C SER A 87 -10.45 2.37 -3.04
N GLY A 88 -10.66 1.34 -3.86
CA GLY A 88 -9.87 0.10 -3.78
C GLY A 88 -10.35 -0.94 -2.77
N LYS A 89 -11.54 -0.79 -2.15
CA LYS A 89 -12.10 -1.78 -1.21
C LYS A 89 -12.12 -3.23 -1.75
N THR A 90 -12.58 -3.41 -2.99
CA THR A 90 -12.58 -4.72 -3.66
C THR A 90 -11.15 -5.25 -3.85
N ASN A 91 -10.20 -4.38 -4.16
CA ASN A 91 -8.79 -4.77 -4.30
C ASN A 91 -8.22 -5.21 -2.95
N ALA A 92 -8.50 -4.50 -1.87
CA ALA A 92 -8.09 -4.88 -0.52
C ALA A 92 -8.67 -6.24 -0.10
N LEU A 93 -9.98 -6.48 -0.36
CA LEU A 93 -10.59 -7.79 -0.12
C LEU A 93 -9.94 -8.90 -0.96
N ARG A 94 -9.66 -8.64 -2.24
CA ARG A 94 -8.96 -9.59 -3.11
C ARG A 94 -7.57 -9.93 -2.58
N THR A 95 -6.80 -8.93 -2.13
CA THR A 95 -5.48 -9.14 -1.52
C THR A 95 -5.58 -10.01 -0.26
N ILE A 96 -6.56 -9.77 0.61
CA ILE A 96 -6.79 -10.59 1.80
C ILE A 96 -7.12 -12.04 1.43
N LEU A 97 -8.04 -12.25 0.48
CA LEU A 97 -8.43 -13.60 0.04
C LEU A 97 -7.25 -14.38 -0.55
N LEU A 98 -6.50 -13.77 -1.46
CA LEU A 98 -5.32 -14.37 -2.07
C LEU A 98 -4.22 -14.66 -1.05
N GLY A 99 -3.97 -13.71 -0.14
CA GLY A 99 -3.02 -13.88 0.95
C GLY A 99 -3.41 -15.02 1.88
N LEU A 100 -4.69 -15.12 2.25
CA LEU A 100 -5.21 -16.19 3.08
C LEU A 100 -4.97 -17.55 2.42
N MET A 101 -5.44 -17.75 1.18
CA MET A 101 -5.28 -19.01 0.44
C MET A 101 -3.79 -19.38 0.23
N SER A 102 -2.90 -18.39 0.15
CA SER A 102 -1.46 -18.66 0.05
C SER A 102 -0.80 -19.12 1.35
N SER A 103 -1.48 -18.96 2.49
CA SER A 103 -0.94 -19.20 3.84
C SER A 103 -1.57 -20.38 4.58
N VAL A 104 -2.65 -20.93 4.05
CA VAL A 104 -3.41 -22.04 4.63
C VAL A 104 -3.79 -23.05 3.55
N THR A 105 -4.13 -24.26 3.98
CA THR A 105 -4.70 -25.29 3.12
C THR A 105 -6.24 -25.22 3.10
N PRO A 106 -6.91 -25.78 2.08
CA PRO A 106 -8.36 -25.87 2.04
C PRO A 106 -9.00 -26.61 3.22
N LYS A 107 -8.24 -27.45 3.92
CA LYS A 107 -8.71 -28.16 5.12
C LYS A 107 -8.70 -27.27 6.37
N GLU A 108 -7.88 -26.23 6.38
CA GLU A 108 -7.75 -25.30 7.49
C GLU A 108 -8.72 -24.12 7.37
N ALA A 109 -9.08 -23.73 6.15
CA ALA A 109 -10.05 -22.68 5.90
C ALA A 109 -10.91 -22.94 4.65
N GLN A 110 -12.18 -22.59 4.75
CA GLN A 110 -13.15 -22.56 3.66
C GLN A 110 -13.74 -21.15 3.58
N ILE A 111 -14.04 -20.70 2.37
CA ILE A 111 -14.41 -19.30 2.07
C ILE A 111 -15.82 -19.27 1.48
N LEU A 112 -16.71 -18.55 2.14
CA LEU A 112 -18.04 -18.19 1.63
C LEU A 112 -17.99 -16.74 1.15
N VAL A 113 -18.35 -16.50 -0.11
CA VAL A 113 -18.34 -15.16 -0.71
C VAL A 113 -19.77 -14.66 -0.88
N VAL A 114 -20.06 -13.48 -0.34
CA VAL A 114 -21.30 -12.74 -0.62
C VAL A 114 -20.90 -11.48 -1.40
N ASP A 115 -21.21 -11.45 -2.69
CA ASP A 115 -20.80 -10.37 -3.59
C ASP A 115 -21.86 -10.09 -4.66
N TYR A 116 -22.74 -9.15 -4.34
CA TYR A 116 -23.82 -8.69 -5.20
C TYR A 116 -23.34 -8.01 -6.49
N ARG A 117 -22.10 -7.49 -6.54
CA ARG A 117 -21.55 -6.83 -7.75
C ARG A 117 -20.70 -7.79 -8.60
N ARG A 118 -20.50 -9.03 -8.15
CA ARG A 118 -19.72 -10.07 -8.84
C ARG A 118 -18.29 -9.67 -9.19
N THR A 119 -17.68 -8.82 -8.37
CA THR A 119 -16.31 -8.32 -8.50
C THR A 119 -15.23 -9.28 -7.96
N LEU A 120 -15.64 -10.28 -7.19
CA LEU A 120 -14.82 -11.33 -6.58
C LEU A 120 -15.01 -12.69 -7.26
N LEU A 121 -15.79 -12.75 -8.34
CA LEU A 121 -16.01 -13.99 -9.07
C LEU A 121 -14.68 -14.55 -9.61
N GLY A 122 -14.41 -15.82 -9.34
CA GLY A 122 -13.17 -16.50 -9.76
C GLY A 122 -11.92 -16.10 -8.99
N VAL A 123 -12.02 -15.27 -7.94
CA VAL A 123 -10.88 -14.93 -7.08
C VAL A 123 -10.53 -16.08 -6.15
N VAL A 124 -11.54 -16.75 -5.58
CA VAL A 124 -11.37 -17.87 -4.65
C VAL A 124 -11.21 -19.16 -5.44
N GLU A 125 -10.15 -19.90 -5.16
CA GLU A 125 -9.90 -21.20 -5.79
C GLU A 125 -11.00 -22.22 -5.43
N PRO A 126 -11.38 -23.12 -6.35
CA PRO A 126 -12.50 -24.05 -6.12
C PRO A 126 -12.39 -24.87 -4.83
N ASP A 127 -11.19 -25.31 -4.48
CA ASP A 127 -10.96 -26.13 -3.29
C ASP A 127 -11.20 -25.36 -1.98
N PHE A 128 -11.02 -24.04 -2.00
CA PHE A 128 -11.30 -23.16 -0.86
C PHE A 128 -12.74 -22.63 -0.85
N LEU A 129 -13.49 -22.75 -1.95
CA LEU A 129 -14.79 -22.12 -2.11
C LEU A 129 -15.91 -22.99 -1.52
N LEU A 130 -16.45 -22.57 -0.38
CA LEU A 130 -17.64 -23.19 0.22
C LEU A 130 -18.91 -22.82 -0.54
N GLY A 131 -18.98 -21.58 -1.04
CA GLY A 131 -20.14 -21.08 -1.76
C GLY A 131 -19.97 -19.64 -2.22
N TYR A 132 -20.77 -19.27 -3.22
CA TYR A 132 -20.78 -17.93 -3.78
C TYR A 132 -22.22 -17.42 -3.92
N ALA A 133 -22.56 -16.36 -3.19
CA ALA A 133 -23.85 -15.69 -3.26
C ALA A 133 -23.70 -14.36 -4.02
N GLY A 134 -24.13 -14.35 -5.29
CA GLY A 134 -24.06 -13.18 -6.19
C GLY A 134 -25.38 -12.41 -6.34
N ALA A 135 -26.40 -12.83 -5.61
CA ALA A 135 -27.72 -12.23 -5.45
C ALA A 135 -28.21 -12.64 -4.06
N GLU A 136 -29.31 -12.07 -3.57
CA GLU A 136 -29.91 -12.49 -2.30
C GLU A 136 -30.00 -14.03 -2.29
N PRO A 137 -29.25 -14.73 -1.43
CA PRO A 137 -29.40 -16.16 -1.34
C PRO A 137 -30.74 -16.43 -0.66
N ALA A 138 -31.40 -17.52 -1.06
CA ALA A 138 -32.26 -18.25 -0.15
C ALA A 138 -31.40 -18.71 1.03
N ALA A 139 -31.07 -17.80 1.96
CA ALA A 139 -30.38 -18.06 3.21
C ALA A 139 -31.37 -18.68 4.20
N ALA A 140 -32.01 -19.76 3.77
CA ALA A 140 -32.80 -20.65 4.59
C ALA A 140 -32.17 -22.03 4.48
N ALA A 141 -31.73 -22.54 5.64
CA ALA A 141 -31.24 -23.88 5.93
C ALA A 141 -29.82 -24.22 5.43
N GLN A 142 -28.84 -24.05 6.32
CA GLN A 142 -28.10 -25.19 6.91
C GLN A 142 -27.94 -24.96 8.40
#